data_AF-A0A9P7JLG6-F1
#
_entry.id   AF-A0A9P7JLG6-F1
#
_cell.length_a   1.000
_cell.length_b   1.000
_cell.length_c   1.000
_cell.angle_alpha   90.00
_cell.angle_beta   90.00
_cell.angle_gamma   90.00
#
_symmetry.space_group_name_H-M   'P 1'
#
loop_
_entity.id
_entity.type
_entity.pdbx_description
1 polymer ?
#
loop_
_entity_poly.entity_id
_entity_poly.type
_entity_poly.pdbx_seq_one_letter_code
_entity_poly.pdbx_strand_id
1 'polypeptide(L)'
;SNRYPELDVCSMEVHFCEIIDLPRPDTHSAVPNSSLIVACTATKSNTSRHTLNSRPVSYTEVQTVLRGRGIDLTHKCFLILQ
;
A
#
# COMPACT_ATOMS: atom_id res chain seq x y z
N SER A 1 5.26 -5.80 22.85
CA SER A 1 3.91 -5.21 23.00
C SER A 1 3.57 -4.78 24.43
N ASN A 2 4.25 -5.24 25.51
CA ASN A 2 3.87 -4.96 26.91
C ASN A 2 4.00 -3.50 27.41
N ARG A 3 4.41 -2.54 26.56
CA ARG A 3 4.59 -1.12 26.93
C ARG A 3 3.34 -0.25 26.67
N TYR A 4 2.46 -0.67 25.77
CA TYR A 4 1.26 0.07 25.38
C TYR A 4 0.11 -0.94 25.18
N PRO A 5 -0.52 -1.38 26.28
CA PRO A 5 -1.53 -2.44 26.24
C PRO A 5 -2.84 -1.99 25.57
N GLU A 6 -3.14 -0.68 25.59
CA GLU A 6 -4.42 -0.14 25.13
C GLU A 6 -4.25 0.86 23.99
N LEU A 7 -3.83 0.41 22.81
CA LEU A 7 -3.82 1.25 21.61
C LEU A 7 -5.14 1.12 20.85
N ASP A 8 -5.82 2.25 20.63
CA ASP A 8 -7.14 2.26 19.96
C ASP A 8 -7.07 2.02 18.46
N VAL A 9 -5.92 2.33 17.86
CA VAL A 9 -5.69 2.23 16.41
C VAL A 9 -4.30 1.69 16.11
N CYS A 10 -4.19 1.02 14.97
CA CYS A 10 -2.94 0.66 14.33
C CYS A 10 -3.03 1.08 12.87
N SER A 11 -1.97 1.66 12.32
CA SER A 11 -1.95 2.08 10.93
C SER A 11 -0.68 1.57 10.25
N MET A 12 -0.82 1.19 8.99
CA MET A 12 0.27 0.78 8.11
C MET A 12 0.14 1.53 6.80
N GLU A 13 1.26 2.02 6.29
CA GLU A 13 1.35 2.67 4.99
C GLU A 13 2.34 1.94 4.10
N VAL A 14 2.02 1.83 2.82
CA VAL A 14 2.91 1.32 1.78
C VAL A 14 3.08 2.42 0.74
N HIS A 15 4.34 2.77 0.49
CA HIS A 15 4.74 3.86 -0.40
C HIS A 15 5.26 3.26 -1.71
N PHE A 16 4.61 3.60 -2.81
CA PHE A 16 4.95 3.16 -4.17
C PHE A 16 5.44 4.34 -5.00
N CYS A 17 6.37 4.09 -5.91
CA CYS A 17 6.70 4.98 -7.02
C CYS A 17 6.96 4.14 -8.27
N GLU A 18 6.75 4.73 -9.43
CA GLU A 18 7.11 4.08 -10.69
C GLU A 18 8.59 4.34 -10.98
N ILE A 19 9.26 3.32 -11.51
CA ILE A 19 10.67 3.38 -11.88
C ILE A 19 10.86 3.00 -13.35
N ILE A 20 11.91 3.54 -13.95
CA ILE A 20 12.41 3.15 -15.26
C ILE A 20 13.79 2.54 -15.04
N ASP A 21 13.96 1.28 -15.43
CA ASP A 21 15.26 0.61 -15.41
C ASP A 21 16.21 1.27 -16.39
N LEU A 22 17.46 1.48 -15.96
CA LEU A 22 18.51 2.06 -16.79
C LEU A 22 19.45 0.94 -17.28
N PRO A 23 20.25 1.17 -18.35
CA PRO A 23 21.06 0.11 -18.97
C PRO A 23 22.14 -0.51 -18.08
N ARG A 24 22.50 0.13 -16.96
CA ARG A 24 23.48 -0.43 -16.01
C ARG A 24 22.75 -1.28 -14.96
N PRO A 25 23.38 -2.39 -14.50
CA PRO A 25 22.85 -3.17 -13.40
C PRO A 25 22.54 -2.29 -12.18
N ASP A 26 21.42 -2.57 -11.52
CA ASP A 26 20.98 -1.89 -10.29
C ASP A 26 20.77 -0.38 -10.40
N THR A 27 20.65 0.15 -11.62
CA THR A 27 20.35 1.58 -11.85
C THR A 27 18.92 1.77 -12.33
N HIS A 28 18.24 2.75 -11.73
CA HIS A 28 16.87 3.11 -12.07
C HIS A 28 16.65 4.61 -11.88
N SER A 29 15.61 5.13 -12.54
CA SER A 29 15.12 6.49 -12.38
C SER A 29 13.68 6.45 -11.91
N ALA A 30 13.34 7.19 -10.85
CA ALA A 30 11.95 7.35 -10.44
C ALA A 30 11.21 8.27 -11.43
N VAL A 31 9.99 7.91 -11.81
CA VAL A 31 9.11 8.74 -12.63
C VAL A 31 8.57 9.88 -11.76
N PRO A 32 8.75 11.16 -12.14
CA PRO A 32 8.21 12.29 -11.39
C PRO A 32 6.69 12.18 -11.21
N ASN A 33 6.18 12.60 -10.06
CA ASN A 33 4.74 12.60 -9.72
C ASN A 33 4.06 11.22 -9.74
N SER A 34 4.80 10.12 -9.72
CA SER A 34 4.25 8.75 -9.71
C SER A 34 3.92 8.19 -8.31
N SER A 35 4.22 8.97 -7.26
CA SER A 35 4.07 8.57 -5.86
C SER A 35 2.63 8.16 -5.54
N LEU A 36 2.48 7.01 -4.90
CA LEU A 36 1.22 6.49 -4.40
C LEU A 36 1.41 5.92 -3.01
N ILE A 37 0.66 6.44 -2.04
CA ILE A 37 0.66 5.98 -0.66
C ILE A 37 -0.66 5.27 -0.42
N VAL A 38 -0.60 3.98 -0.12
CA VAL A 38 -1.75 3.18 0.30
C VAL A 38 -1.66 2.98 1.80
N ALA A 39 -2.67 3.45 2.55
CA ALA A 39 -2.72 3.23 3.99
C ALA A 39 -3.91 2.34 4.39
N CYS A 40 -3.71 1.54 5.43
CA CYS A 40 -4.75 0.80 6.12
C CYS A 40 -4.66 1.11 7.62
N THR A 41 -5.73 1.68 8.17
CA THR A 41 -5.86 1.92 9.62
C THR A 41 -6.91 0.99 10.18
N ALA A 42 -6.50 0.13 11.11
CA ALA A 42 -7.39 -0.74 11.88
C ALA A 42 -7.68 -0.08 13.24
N THR A 43 -8.91 -0.27 13.71
CA THR A 43 -9.41 0.29 14.99
C THR A 43 -9.89 -0.83 15.89
N LYS A 44 -9.90 -0.62 17.21
CA LYS A 44 -10.48 -1.58 18.18
C LYS A 44 -11.96 -1.92 17.90
N SER A 45 -12.71 -1.03 17.24
CA SER A 45 -14.11 -1.27 16.86
C SER A 45 -14.26 -2.15 15.61
N ASN A 46 -13.27 -2.99 15.29
CA ASN A 46 -13.26 -3.90 14.13
C ASN A 46 -13.54 -3.19 12.80
N THR A 47 -13.16 -1.91 12.69
CA THR A 47 -13.33 -1.11 11.48
C THR A 47 -11.97 -0.86 10.85
N SER A 48 -11.87 -1.13 9.54
CA SER A 48 -10.71 -0.80 8.72
C SER A 48 -11.02 0.41 7.84
N ARG A 49 -10.10 1.38 7.82
CA ARG A 49 -10.16 2.55 6.94
C ARG A 49 -8.99 2.53 5.97
N HIS A 50 -9.28 2.77 4.70
CA HIS A 50 -8.27 2.85 3.66
C HIS A 50 -8.11 4.29 3.16
N THR A 51 -6.87 4.65 2.81
CA THR A 51 -6.61 5.92 2.13
C THR A 51 -5.64 5.74 0.97
N LEU A 52 -5.85 6.51 -0.10
CA LEU A 52 -4.89 6.70 -1.19
C LEU A 52 -4.38 8.15 -1.14
N ASN A 53 -3.08 8.35 -0.95
CA ASN A 53 -2.48 9.69 -0.79
C ASN A 53 -3.26 10.54 0.24
N SER A 54 -3.51 9.95 1.41
CA SER A 54 -4.31 10.53 2.51
C SER A 54 -5.80 10.78 2.22
N ARG A 55 -6.30 10.54 0.99
CA ARG A 55 -7.73 10.60 0.66
C ARG A 55 -8.44 9.31 1.11
N PRO A 56 -9.50 9.38 1.93
CA PRO A 56 -10.31 8.22 2.30
C PRO A 56 -10.96 7.57 1.07
N VAL A 57 -10.85 6.25 0.95
CA VAL A 57 -11.41 5.47 -0.16
C VAL A 57 -11.93 4.13 0.32
N SER A 58 -12.71 3.46 -0.54
CA SER A 58 -13.11 2.07 -0.31
C SER A 58 -11.95 1.10 -0.59
N TYR A 59 -12.02 -0.11 -0.02
CA TYR A 59 -11.09 -1.18 -0.36
C TYR A 59 -11.12 -1.52 -1.86
N THR A 60 -12.31 -1.53 -2.47
CA THR A 60 -12.49 -1.79 -3.90
C THR A 60 -11.74 -0.77 -4.77
N GLU A 61 -11.73 0.50 -4.39
CA GLU A 61 -10.98 1.54 -5.10
C GLU A 61 -9.47 1.33 -4.99
N VAL A 62 -8.97 0.94 -3.81
CA VAL A 62 -7.56 0.54 -3.63
C VAL A 62 -7.21 -0.63 -4.57
N GLN A 63 -8.06 -1.66 -4.62
CA GLN A 63 -7.85 -2.80 -5.51
C GLN A 63 -7.83 -2.39 -6.99
N THR A 64 -8.76 -1.54 -7.42
CA THR A 64 -8.82 -1.07 -8.82
C THR A 64 -7.56 -0.26 -9.18
N VAL A 65 -7.11 0.64 -8.31
CA VAL A 65 -5.89 1.44 -8.57
C VAL A 65 -4.65 0.55 -8.66
N LEU A 66 -4.48 -0.39 -7.73
CA LEU A 66 -3.34 -1.32 -7.73
C LEU A 66 -3.37 -2.26 -8.94
N ARG A 67 -4.56 -2.76 -9.31
CA ARG A 67 -4.72 -3.59 -10.51
C ARG A 67 -4.37 -2.83 -11.78
N GLY A 68 -4.75 -1.55 -11.87
CA GLY A 68 -4.36 -0.67 -12.98
C GLY A 68 -2.84 -0.50 -13.13
N ARG A 69 -2.08 -0.78 -12.07
CA ARG A 69 -0.61 -0.77 -12.03
C ARG A 69 0.01 -2.18 -12.03
N GLY A 70 -0.78 -3.21 -12.34
CA GLY A 70 -0.30 -4.60 -12.45
C GLY A 70 -0.22 -5.38 -11.14
N ILE A 71 -0.68 -4.84 -10.01
CA ILE A 71 -0.68 -5.51 -8.71
C ILE A 71 -2.07 -6.08 -8.43
N ASP A 72 -2.23 -7.40 -8.55
CA ASP A 72 -3.53 -8.06 -8.31
C ASP A 72 -3.67 -8.59 -6.87
N LEU A 73 -4.49 -7.90 -6.09
CA LEU A 73 -4.86 -8.29 -4.72
C LEU A 73 -5.92 -9.41 -4.67
N THR A 74 -6.64 -9.70 -5.76
CA THR A 74 -7.72 -10.68 -5.76
C THR A 74 -7.19 -12.11 -5.73
N HIS A 75 -6.27 -12.44 -6.65
CA HIS A 75 -5.71 -13.79 -6.75
C HIS A 75 -4.43 -13.98 -5.93
N LYS A 76 -3.96 -12.93 -5.25
CA LYS A 76 -2.76 -12.94 -4.40
C LYS A 76 -1.52 -13.46 -5.13
N CYS A 77 -1.39 -13.21 -6.44
CA CYS A 77 -0.28 -13.71 -7.25
C CYS A 77 1.11 -13.22 -6.81
N PHE A 78 1.17 -12.14 -6.03
CA PHE A 78 2.40 -11.60 -5.46
C PHE A 78 2.74 -12.18 -4.07
N LEU A 79 1.80 -12.87 -3.42
CA LEU A 79 2.00 -13.41 -2.08
C LEU A 79 2.58 -14.83 -2.19
N ILE A 80 3.89 -14.93 -2.04
CA ILE A 80 4.59 -16.21 -1.89
C ILE A 80 4.82 -16.42 -0.39
N LEU A 81 4.13 -17.40 0.19
CA LEU A 81 4.30 -17.79 1.59
C LEU A 81 5.43 -18.84 1.68
N GLN A 82 6.30 -18.70 2.68
CA GLN A 82 7.38 -19.65 2.98
C GLN A 82 6.91 -20.70 3.99
#